data_AF-A0A6C0ENS8-F1
#
_entry.id   AF-A0A6C0ENS8-F1
#
_cell.length_a   1.000
_cell.length_b   1.000
_cell.length_c   1.000
_cell.angle_alpha   90.00
_cell.angle_beta   90.00
_cell.angle_gamma   90.00
#
_symmetry.space_group_name_H-M   'P 1'
#
loop_
_entity.id
_entity.type
_entity.pdbx_description
1 polymer ?
#
loop_
_entity_poly.entity_id
_entity_poly.type
_entity_poly.pdbx_seq_one_letter_code
_entity_poly.pdbx_strand_id
1 'polypeptide(L)'
;MTKLSIIDIGHILIDNVINIKTDSNKIKLLSSLKDHNKDISEKKEEIISKTNIYMTKYEIPRKNNNDNYDKYLRTKELLFNKWQKSKKVKDLYDLISLQQPEYIDVPDIYTIYTPILKLNSSR
;
A
#
# COMPACT_ATOMS: atom_id res chain seq x y z
N MET A 1 16.91 -16.07 0.78
CA MET A 1 17.17 -16.90 -0.41
C MET A 1 15.84 -17.26 -1.05
N THR A 2 15.41 -16.59 -2.12
CA THR A 2 14.19 -17.00 -2.84
C THR A 2 14.53 -18.05 -3.88
N LYS A 3 13.79 -19.17 -3.86
CA LYS A 3 13.90 -20.25 -4.85
C LYS A 3 13.54 -19.71 -6.23
N LEU A 4 14.44 -19.91 -7.19
CA LEU A 4 14.15 -19.75 -8.62
C LEU A 4 12.97 -20.65 -8.99
N SER A 5 12.01 -20.16 -9.77
CA SER A 5 10.96 -21.04 -10.31
C SER A 5 11.56 -21.91 -11.42
N ILE A 6 11.01 -23.11 -11.59
CA ILE A 6 11.47 -24.08 -12.59
C ILE A 6 11.42 -23.49 -14.01
N ILE A 7 10.47 -22.58 -14.26
CA ILE A 7 10.28 -21.91 -15.55
C ILE A 7 11.43 -20.93 -15.83
N ASP A 8 11.84 -20.16 -14.83
CA ASP A 8 12.93 -19.17 -14.97
C ASP A 8 14.27 -19.86 -15.22
N ILE A 9 14.51 -20.98 -14.53
CA ILE A 9 15.69 -21.84 -14.76
C ILE A 9 15.64 -22.42 -16.18
N GLY A 10 14.45 -22.84 -16.63
CA GLY A 10 14.22 -23.36 -17.97
C GLY A 10 14.60 -22.37 -19.07
N HIS A 11 14.13 -21.12 -18.99
CA HIS A 11 14.47 -20.08 -19.97
C HIS A 11 15.97 -19.74 -19.96
N ILE A 12 16.56 -19.54 -18.78
CA ILE A 12 17.98 -19.22 -18.65
C ILE A 12 18.86 -20.35 -19.17
N LEU A 13 18.45 -21.61 -18.97
CA LEU A 13 19.13 -22.76 -19.55
C LEU A 13 18.96 -22.79 -21.06
N ILE A 14 17.75 -22.67 -21.61
CA ILE A 14 17.50 -22.71 -23.06
C ILE A 14 18.35 -21.67 -23.81
N ASP A 15 18.40 -20.44 -23.31
CA ASP A 15 19.15 -19.33 -23.94
C ASP A 15 20.67 -19.57 -23.93
N ASN A 16 21.18 -20.38 -23.00
CA ASN A 16 22.60 -20.64 -22.82
C ASN A 16 23.04 -22.06 -23.27
N VAL A 17 22.12 -23.03 -23.37
CA VAL A 17 22.37 -24.46 -23.65
C VAL A 17 22.80 -24.73 -25.08
N ILE A 18 22.48 -23.84 -26.03
CA ILE A 18 22.85 -24.04 -27.44
C ILE A 18 24.38 -24.10 -27.65
N ASN A 19 25.23 -23.74 -26.66
CA ASN A 19 26.69 -23.73 -26.85
C ASN A 19 27.58 -24.04 -25.61
N ILE A 20 27.13 -24.82 -24.61
CA ILE A 20 27.80 -24.97 -23.29
C ILE A 20 29.20 -25.65 -23.28
N LYS A 21 29.72 -26.15 -24.40
CA LYS A 21 30.98 -26.95 -24.41
C LYS A 21 32.26 -26.18 -24.04
N THR A 22 32.23 -24.86 -23.92
CA THR A 22 33.41 -24.04 -23.60
C THR A 22 33.27 -23.30 -22.27
N ASP A 23 34.37 -23.12 -21.54
CA ASP A 23 34.38 -22.46 -20.23
C ASP A 23 33.89 -21.00 -20.29
N SER A 24 34.05 -20.33 -21.43
CA SER A 24 33.48 -18.99 -21.68
C SER A 24 31.95 -18.96 -21.58
N ASN A 25 31.27 -20.00 -22.07
CA ASN A 25 29.81 -20.05 -22.06
C ASN A 25 29.26 -20.41 -20.67
N LYS A 26 30.02 -21.16 -19.86
CA LYS A 26 29.70 -21.37 -18.43
C LYS A 26 29.79 -20.05 -17.64
N ILE A 27 30.78 -19.20 -17.92
CA ILE A 27 30.92 -17.88 -17.27
C ILE A 27 29.76 -16.95 -17.68
N LYS A 28 29.32 -16.99 -18.94
CA LYS A 28 28.14 -16.24 -19.40
C LYS A 28 26.85 -16.67 -18.71
N LEU A 29 26.60 -17.98 -18.59
CA LEU A 29 25.44 -18.50 -17.85
C LEU A 29 25.45 -18.04 -16.38
N LEU A 30 26.61 -18.11 -15.71
CA LEU A 30 26.74 -17.68 -14.31
C LEU A 30 26.53 -16.17 -14.12
N SER A 31 26.95 -15.35 -15.08
CA SER A 31 26.69 -13.90 -15.05
C SER A 31 25.22 -13.58 -15.31
N SER A 32 24.58 -14.20 -16.31
CA SER A 32 23.14 -14.04 -16.55
C SER A 32 22.27 -14.45 -15.36
N LEU A 33 22.63 -15.54 -14.65
CA LEU A 33 21.96 -15.94 -13.42
C LEU A 33 22.12 -14.90 -12.30
N LYS A 34 23.30 -14.27 -12.18
CA LYS A 34 23.54 -13.20 -11.21
C LYS A 34 22.73 -11.95 -11.54
N ASP A 35 22.69 -11.55 -12.81
CA ASP A 35 21.95 -10.38 -13.27
C ASP A 35 20.44 -10.56 -13.10
N HIS A 36 19.91 -11.75 -13.40
CA HIS A 36 18.50 -12.06 -13.16
C HIS A 36 18.13 -12.03 -11.68
N ASN A 37 18.98 -12.57 -10.80
CA ASN A 37 18.77 -12.48 -9.36
C ASN A 37 18.82 -11.03 -8.86
N LYS A 38 19.66 -10.19 -9.46
CA LYS A 38 19.73 -8.75 -9.19
C LYS A 38 18.45 -8.04 -9.65
N ASP A 39 17.98 -8.28 -10.87
CA ASP A 39 16.73 -7.72 -11.41
C ASP A 39 15.50 -8.12 -10.57
N ILE A 40 15.42 -9.38 -10.10
CA ILE A 40 14.37 -9.80 -9.16
C ILE A 40 14.46 -9.05 -7.84
N SER A 41 15.67 -8.84 -7.32
CA SER A 41 15.87 -8.09 -6.07
C SER A 41 15.44 -6.63 -6.23
N GLU A 42 15.86 -5.98 -7.32
CA GLU A 42 15.49 -4.60 -7.65
C GLU A 42 13.97 -4.45 -7.83
N LYS A 43 13.32 -5.38 -8.53
CA LYS A 43 11.85 -5.42 -8.67
C LYS A 43 11.14 -5.59 -7.33
N LYS A 44 11.67 -6.42 -6.42
CA LYS A 44 11.11 -6.57 -5.07
C LYS A 44 11.26 -5.30 -4.25
N GLU A 45 12.43 -4.67 -4.30
CA GLU A 45 12.67 -3.39 -3.64
C GLU A 45 11.74 -2.30 -4.18
N GLU A 46 11.50 -2.26 -5.49
CA GLU A 46 10.55 -1.34 -6.11
C GLU A 46 9.11 -1.57 -5.61
N ILE A 47 8.65 -2.83 -5.55
CA ILE A 47 7.33 -3.18 -5.02
C ILE A 47 7.20 -2.78 -3.55
N ILE A 48 8.21 -3.05 -2.73
CA ILE A 48 8.22 -2.66 -1.32
C ILE A 48 8.15 -1.14 -1.18
N SER A 49 8.94 -0.41 -1.98
CA SER A 49 8.94 1.05 -1.99
C SER A 49 7.56 1.62 -2.35
N LYS A 50 6.94 1.13 -3.44
CA LYS A 50 5.59 1.53 -3.85
C LYS A 50 4.54 1.23 -2.76
N THR A 51 4.65 0.06 -2.13
CA THR A 51 3.77 -0.34 -1.02
C THR A 51 3.93 0.59 0.18
N ASN A 52 5.16 0.91 0.57
CA ASN A 52 5.41 1.81 1.69
C ASN A 52 4.88 3.23 1.43
N ILE A 53 5.06 3.75 0.21
CA ILE A 53 4.51 5.03 -0.20
C ILE A 53 2.98 5.00 -0.12
N TYR A 54 2.36 3.93 -0.61
CA TYR A 54 0.91 3.75 -0.54
C TYR A 54 0.40 3.76 0.91
N MET A 55 1.01 2.92 1.76
CA MET A 55 0.62 2.82 3.16
C MET A 55 0.72 4.16 3.88
N THR A 56 1.83 4.88 3.66
CA THR A 56 2.10 6.15 4.33
C THR A 56 1.16 7.27 3.87
N LYS A 57 0.90 7.35 2.56
CA LYS A 57 0.14 8.46 1.98
C LYS A 57 -1.37 8.26 2.05
N TYR A 58 -1.85 7.01 2.06
CA TYR A 58 -3.28 6.73 1.94
C TYR A 58 -3.82 5.86 3.08
N GLU A 59 -3.26 4.67 3.29
CA GLU A 59 -3.85 3.69 4.22
C GLU A 59 -3.80 4.17 5.68
N ILE A 60 -2.65 4.67 6.13
CA ILE A 60 -2.47 5.16 7.50
C ILE A 60 -3.39 6.36 7.78
N PRO A 61 -3.45 7.41 6.95
CA PRO A 61 -4.42 8.49 7.12
C PRO A 61 -5.88 8.03 7.18
N ARG A 62 -6.31 7.11 6.31
CA ARG A 62 -7.68 6.56 6.36
C ARG A 62 -7.96 5.85 7.67
N LYS A 63 -7.03 5.01 8.12
CA LYS A 63 -7.15 4.32 9.39
C LYS A 63 -7.25 5.31 10.56
N ASN A 64 -6.40 6.34 10.56
CA ASN A 64 -6.43 7.37 11.59
C ASN A 64 -7.77 8.14 11.61
N ASN A 65 -8.34 8.46 10.44
CA ASN A 65 -9.66 9.08 10.38
C ASN A 65 -10.74 8.19 11.02
N ASN A 66 -10.76 6.90 10.67
CA ASN A 66 -11.71 5.95 11.22
C ASN A 66 -11.53 5.81 12.73
N ASP A 67 -10.30 5.62 13.20
CA ASP A 67 -9.98 5.48 14.63
C ASP A 67 -10.40 6.73 15.42
N ASN A 68 -10.15 7.93 14.88
CA ASN A 68 -10.56 9.19 15.49
C ASN A 68 -12.08 9.32 15.58
N TYR A 69 -12.79 8.95 14.51
CA TYR A 69 -14.25 9.02 14.46
C TYR A 69 -14.89 8.00 15.41
N ASP A 70 -14.38 6.77 15.46
CA ASP A 70 -14.82 5.74 16.40
C ASP A 70 -14.62 6.18 17.85
N LYS A 71 -13.48 6.80 18.15
CA LYS A 71 -13.20 7.38 19.47
C LYS A 71 -14.21 8.47 19.81
N TYR A 72 -14.50 9.38 18.87
CA TYR A 72 -15.52 10.42 19.04
C TYR A 72 -16.90 9.82 19.36
N LEU A 73 -17.34 8.79 18.62
CA LEU A 73 -18.63 8.13 18.86
C LEU A 73 -18.70 7.51 20.25
N ARG A 74 -17.65 6.80 20.67
CA ARG A 74 -17.56 6.22 22.03
C ARG A 74 -17.61 7.30 23.10
N THR A 75 -16.87 8.39 22.93
CA THR A 75 -16.90 9.52 23.88
C THR A 75 -18.28 10.17 23.94
N LYS A 76 -18.94 10.37 22.80
CA LYS A 76 -20.29 10.93 22.71
C LYS A 76 -21.30 10.06 23.47
N GLU A 77 -21.24 8.75 23.28
CA GLU A 77 -22.10 7.80 23.97
C GLU A 77 -21.88 7.83 25.49
N LEU A 78 -20.62 7.86 25.94
CA LEU A 78 -20.28 7.97 27.36
C LEU A 78 -20.82 9.26 27.99
N LEU A 79 -20.65 10.40 27.32
CA LEU A 79 -21.16 11.69 27.78
C LEU A 79 -22.69 11.72 27.81
N PHE A 80 -23.33 11.15 26.80
CA PHE A 80 -24.79 11.01 26.75
C PHE A 80 -25.31 10.19 27.92
N ASN A 81 -24.73 9.01 28.15
CA ASN A 81 -25.10 8.13 29.26
C ASN A 81 -24.87 8.79 30.62
N LYS A 82 -23.80 9.57 30.77
CA LYS A 82 -23.51 10.35 31.98
C LYS A 82 -24.58 11.41 32.22
N TRP A 83 -24.89 12.22 31.21
CA TRP A 83 -25.95 13.23 31.30
C TRP A 83 -27.32 12.60 31.55
N GLN A 84 -27.64 11.48 30.90
CA GLN A 84 -28.91 10.79 31.06
C GLN A 84 -29.12 10.34 32.52
N LYS A 85 -28.06 9.87 33.18
CA LYS A 85 -28.09 9.46 34.59
C LYS A 85 -28.10 10.64 35.56
N SER A 86 -27.28 11.66 35.32
CA SER A 86 -27.11 12.77 36.28
C SER A 86 -28.15 13.88 36.12
N LYS A 87 -28.65 14.08 34.90
CA LYS A 87 -29.48 15.23 34.46
C LYS A 87 -28.89 16.60 34.81
N LYS A 88 -27.57 16.68 35.05
CA LYS A 88 -26.90 17.94 35.39
C LYS A 88 -26.66 18.78 34.14
N VAL A 89 -26.90 20.08 34.24
CA VAL A 89 -26.66 21.05 33.17
C VAL A 89 -25.19 21.03 32.71
N LYS A 90 -24.24 20.89 33.63
CA LYS A 90 -22.82 20.76 33.29
C LYS A 90 -22.53 19.57 32.36
N ASP A 91 -23.09 18.39 32.66
CA ASP A 91 -22.87 17.19 31.85
C ASP A 91 -23.52 17.31 30.46
N LEU A 92 -24.60 18.10 30.34
CA LEU A 92 -25.17 18.48 29.04
C LEU A 92 -24.21 19.37 28.25
N TYR A 93 -23.60 20.37 28.92
CA TYR A 93 -22.60 21.24 28.30
C TYR A 93 -21.38 20.44 27.80
N ASP A 94 -20.91 19.48 28.58
CA ASP A 94 -19.80 18.59 28.17
C ASP A 94 -20.19 17.78 26.91
N LEU A 95 -21.43 17.30 26.80
CA LEU A 95 -21.92 16.57 25.63
C LEU A 95 -22.03 17.44 24.38
N ILE A 96 -22.64 18.63 24.49
CA ILE A 96 -22.86 19.52 23.33
C ILE A 96 -21.57 20.22 22.86
N SER A 97 -20.59 20.37 23.75
CA SER A 97 -19.28 20.94 23.40
C SER A 97 -18.33 19.93 22.75
N LEU A 98 -18.69 18.64 22.71
CA LEU A 98 -17.89 17.61 22.06
C LEU A 98 -17.85 17.85 20.54
N GLN A 99 -16.70 18.32 20.06
CA GLN A 99 -16.47 18.55 18.64
C GLN A 99 -16.18 17.26 17.89
N GLN A 100 -16.74 17.15 16.68
CA GLN A 100 -16.41 16.09 15.75
C GLN A 100 -14.96 16.28 15.25
N PRO A 101 -14.15 15.21 15.16
CA PRO A 101 -12.83 15.31 14.57
C PRO A 101 -12.92 15.69 13.09
N GLU A 102 -11.93 16.41 12.60
CA GLU A 102 -11.81 16.76 11.19
C GLU A 102 -11.67 15.49 10.33
N TYR A 103 -12.43 15.42 9.24
CA TYR A 103 -12.36 14.32 8.29
C TYR A 103 -11.51 14.74 7.09
N ILE A 104 -10.34 14.12 6.96
CA ILE A 104 -9.46 14.35 5.82
C ILE A 104 -9.91 13.43 4.68
N ASP A 105 -10.34 13.98 3.55
CA ASP A 105 -10.67 13.16 2.37
C ASP A 105 -9.39 12.54 1.79
N VAL A 106 -9.30 11.21 1.80
CA VAL A 106 -8.15 10.47 1.30
C VAL A 106 -8.56 9.75 0.02
N PRO A 107 -7.97 10.10 -1.15
CA PRO A 107 -8.42 9.58 -2.44
C PRO A 107 -8.23 8.08 -2.56
N ASP A 108 -9.13 7.44 -3.31
CA ASP A 108 -9.13 5.99 -3.49
C ASP A 108 -8.02 5.50 -4.44
N ILE A 109 -7.61 4.24 -4.33
CA ILE A 109 -6.51 3.64 -5.10
C ILE A 109 -6.78 3.69 -6.61
N TYR A 110 -8.06 3.68 -7.00
CA TYR A 110 -8.50 3.75 -8.39
C TYR A 110 -8.41 5.15 -8.99
N THR A 111 -8.21 6.18 -8.16
CA THR A 111 -8.01 7.57 -8.61
C THR A 111 -6.64 7.77 -9.27
N ILE A 112 -5.65 6.91 -8.96
CA ILE A 112 -4.31 6.96 -9.57
C ILE A 112 -4.27 6.21 -10.91
N TYR A 113 -5.13 5.21 -11.08
CA TYR A 113 -5.19 4.36 -12.28
C TYR A 113 -6.30 4.75 -13.25
N THR A 114 -7.03 5.85 -13.03
CA THR A 114 -7.92 6.36 -14.06
C THR A 114 -7.03 6.84 -15.20
N PRO A 115 -7.03 6.18 -16.38
CA PRO A 115 -6.34 6.72 -17.52
C PRO A 115 -6.95 8.10 -17.73
N ILE A 116 -6.11 9.12 -17.90
CA ILE A 116 -6.55 10.37 -18.50
C ILE A 116 -7.01 9.96 -19.90
N LEU A 117 -8.28 9.57 -20.03
CA LEU A 117 -8.96 9.52 -21.31
C LEU A 117 -8.88 10.97 -21.78
N LYS A 118 -7.88 11.23 -22.63
CA LYS A 118 -7.75 12.48 -23.34
C LYS A 118 -9.12 12.75 -23.93
N LEU A 119 -9.81 13.75 -23.38
CA LEU A 119 -10.91 14.44 -24.02
C LEU A 119 -10.33 15.18 -25.24
N ASN A 120 -9.82 14.42 -26.20
CA ASN A 120 -9.76 14.84 -27.58
C ASN A 120 -11.11 14.44 -28.18
N SER A 121 -12.18 15.08 -27.70
CA SER A 121 -13.34 15.29 -28.55
C SER A 121 -12.86 16.24 -29.64
N SER A 122 -12.48 15.64 -30.77
CA SER A 122 -12.18 16.31 -32.03
C SER A 122 -13.22 17.41 -32.29
N ARG A 123 -12.74 18.66 -32.36
CA ARG A 123 -13.41 19.72 -33.11
C ARG A 123 -13.20 19.48 -34.59
#